data_AF-A0A6G8AQJ2-F1
#
_entry.id   AF-A0A6G8AQJ2-F1
#
_cell.length_a   1.000
_cell.length_b   1.000
_cell.length_c   1.000
_cell.angle_alpha   90.00
_cell.angle_beta   90.00
_cell.angle_gamma   90.00
#
_symmetry.space_group_name_H-M   'P 1'
#
loop_
_entity.id
_entity.type
_entity.pdbx_description
1 polymer ?
#
loop_
_entity_poly.entity_id
_entity_poly.type
_entity_poly.pdbx_seq_one_letter_code
_entity_poly.pdbx_strand_id
1 'polypeptide(L)'
;MSFFTFSIEGEKMPSLGECDMDDELYDYIYLSFDTLESVWVDGIKRKGFDYCGVSTVEKDIKKLMEILVNWQKSFELLPDTIDISTSIDSQTGEAIPCIYQKKDIMNQLTQIVSICEKAIEMDKRVVVFGL
;
A
#
# COMPACT_ATOMS: atom_id res chain seq x y z
N MET A 1 -8.25 9.78 9.25
CA MET A 1 -7.13 9.32 8.42
C MET A 1 -7.24 7.82 8.43
N SER A 2 -7.58 7.29 7.26
CA SER A 2 -7.79 5.86 7.03
C SER A 2 -6.51 5.33 6.37
N PHE A 3 -6.11 4.10 6.65
CA PHE A 3 -4.85 3.57 6.17
C PHE A 3 -4.94 2.07 5.91
N PHE A 4 -4.19 1.61 4.93
CA PHE A 4 -3.90 0.21 4.70
C PHE A 4 -2.69 -0.20 5.54
N THR A 5 -2.88 -1.16 6.45
CA THR A 5 -1.77 -1.66 7.29
C THR A 5 -1.15 -2.91 6.68
N PHE A 6 0.17 -2.95 6.61
CA PHE A 6 0.93 -4.12 6.17
C PHE A 6 1.66 -4.78 7.35
N SER A 7 1.61 -6.11 7.45
CA SER A 7 2.32 -6.86 8.50
C SER A 7 2.84 -8.21 8.01
N ILE A 8 3.62 -8.89 8.84
CA ILE A 8 4.09 -10.26 8.60
C ILE A 8 3.14 -11.24 9.30
N GLU A 9 2.83 -12.36 8.65
CA GLU A 9 1.97 -13.42 9.22
C GLU A 9 2.54 -13.94 10.55
N GLY A 10 1.71 -13.89 11.60
CA GLY A 10 2.06 -14.38 12.93
C GLY A 10 2.85 -13.39 13.78
N GLU A 11 3.23 -12.23 13.22
CA GLU A 11 3.72 -11.11 14.02
C GLU A 11 2.56 -10.30 14.59
N LYS A 12 2.83 -9.61 15.71
CA LYS A 12 1.86 -8.66 16.25
C LYS A 12 1.64 -7.57 15.20
N MET A 13 0.38 -7.17 15.02
CA MET A 13 0.06 -6.02 14.18
C MET A 13 0.95 -4.84 14.57
N PRO A 14 1.61 -4.18 13.60
CA PRO A 14 2.43 -3.01 13.84
C PRO A 14 1.64 -1.95 14.60
N SER A 15 2.35 -1.08 15.34
CA SER A 15 1.66 0.09 15.88
C SER A 15 1.20 0.99 14.74
N LEU A 16 0.07 1.67 14.94
CA LEU A 16 -0.52 2.60 13.96
C LEU A 16 0.56 3.62 13.54
N GLY A 17 0.84 3.69 12.24
CA GLY A 17 1.86 4.54 11.61
C GLY A 17 3.21 3.88 11.31
N GLU A 18 3.44 2.62 11.71
CA GLU A 18 4.74 1.96 11.45
C GLU A 18 4.87 1.35 10.06
N CYS A 19 3.77 0.85 9.49
CA CYS A 19 3.70 0.16 8.19
C CYS A 19 2.37 0.46 7.48
N ASP A 20 1.89 1.67 7.67
CA ASP A 20 0.62 2.14 7.13
C ASP A 20 0.86 2.88 5.81
N MET A 21 -0.02 2.63 4.85
CA MET A 21 -0.16 3.41 3.64
C MET A 21 -1.44 4.22 3.74
N ASP A 22 -1.36 5.54 3.60
CA ASP A 22 -2.55 6.40 3.58
C ASP A 22 -3.48 5.96 2.44
N ASP A 23 -4.80 6.02 2.67
CA ASP A 23 -5.81 5.59 1.71
C ASP A 23 -5.73 6.38 0.39
N GLU A 24 -5.42 7.69 0.43
CA GLU A 24 -5.24 8.45 -0.81
C GLU A 24 -4.00 8.02 -1.60
N LEU A 25 -2.91 7.66 -0.91
CA LEU A 25 -1.72 7.10 -1.58
C LEU A 25 -2.02 5.73 -2.16
N TYR A 26 -2.76 4.88 -1.42
CA TYR A 26 -3.21 3.59 -1.91
C TYR A 26 -4.05 3.74 -3.19
N ASP A 27 -5.06 4.61 -3.16
CA ASP A 27 -5.93 4.91 -4.29
C ASP A 27 -5.15 5.50 -5.47
N TYR A 28 -4.12 6.29 -5.21
CA TYR A 28 -3.29 6.84 -6.28
C TYR A 28 -2.52 5.75 -7.06
N ILE A 29 -2.13 4.65 -6.39
CA ILE A 29 -1.30 3.59 -6.98
C ILE A 29 -2.03 2.25 -7.16
N TYR A 30 -3.33 2.18 -6.83
CA TYR A 30 -4.10 0.93 -6.68
C TYR A 30 -4.05 0.02 -7.91
N LEU A 31 -4.07 0.61 -9.11
CA LEU A 31 -4.02 -0.14 -10.38
C LEU A 31 -2.76 -1.01 -10.50
N SER A 32 -1.67 -0.63 -9.83
CA SER A 32 -0.46 -1.45 -9.77
C SER A 32 -0.67 -2.70 -8.93
N PHE A 33 -1.39 -2.57 -7.81
CA PHE A 33 -1.69 -3.68 -6.91
C PHE A 33 -2.69 -4.67 -7.50
N ASP A 34 -3.59 -4.24 -8.38
CA ASP A 34 -4.49 -5.13 -9.15
C ASP A 34 -3.76 -6.15 -10.05
N THR A 35 -2.44 -6.04 -10.18
CA THR A 35 -1.63 -7.05 -10.86
C THR A 35 -1.18 -8.20 -9.95
N LEU A 36 -1.29 -8.05 -8.63
CA LEU A 36 -0.86 -9.04 -7.62
C LEU A 36 -1.93 -10.10 -7.39
N GLU A 37 -1.53 -11.36 -7.25
CA GLU A 37 -2.39 -12.41 -6.67
C GLU A 37 -2.33 -12.32 -5.13
N SER A 38 -3.50 -12.23 -4.49
CA SER A 38 -3.65 -12.35 -3.04
C SER A 38 -4.75 -13.35 -2.67
N VAL A 39 -4.76 -13.79 -1.41
CA VAL A 39 -5.83 -14.61 -0.84
C VAL A 39 -6.58 -13.79 0.19
N TRP A 40 -7.89 -13.63 0.01
CA TRP A 40 -8.75 -12.87 0.92
C TRP A 40 -9.25 -13.75 2.08
N VAL A 41 -9.95 -13.15 3.03
CA VAL A 41 -10.44 -13.84 4.26
C VAL A 41 -11.28 -15.09 4.01
N ASP A 42 -11.97 -15.16 2.86
CA ASP A 42 -12.77 -16.33 2.45
C ASP A 42 -11.92 -17.46 1.83
N GLY A 43 -10.60 -17.29 1.76
CA GLY A 43 -9.66 -18.25 1.17
C GLY A 43 -9.63 -18.21 -0.35
N ILE A 44 -10.37 -17.28 -0.99
CA ILE A 44 -10.42 -17.17 -2.45
C ILE A 44 -9.27 -16.30 -2.95
N LYS A 45 -8.62 -16.78 -4.00
CA LYS A 45 -7.59 -16.03 -4.72
C LYS A 45 -8.22 -14.94 -5.57
N ARG A 46 -7.74 -13.72 -5.42
CA ARG A 46 -8.18 -12.55 -6.19
C ARG A 46 -6.98 -11.70 -6.60
N LYS A 47 -7.25 -10.75 -7.49
CA LYS A 47 -6.30 -9.70 -7.85
C LYS A 47 -6.41 -8.55 -6.85
N GLY A 48 -5.30 -7.89 -6.56
CA GLY A 48 -5.28 -6.75 -5.63
C GLY A 48 -5.55 -7.15 -4.19
N PHE A 49 -5.99 -6.20 -3.36
CA PHE A 49 -6.32 -6.43 -1.96
C PHE A 49 -7.80 -6.19 -1.69
N ASP A 50 -8.30 -6.81 -0.64
CA ASP A 50 -9.62 -6.58 -0.07
C ASP A 50 -9.64 -5.19 0.58
N TYR A 51 -10.31 -4.24 -0.08
CA TYR A 51 -10.35 -2.84 0.35
C TYR A 51 -10.98 -2.67 1.74
N CYS A 52 -11.93 -3.53 2.13
CA CYS A 52 -12.65 -3.48 3.40
C CYS A 52 -12.38 -4.71 4.28
N GLY A 53 -11.27 -5.41 4.04
CA GLY A 53 -11.03 -6.71 4.66
C GLY A 53 -9.56 -7.05 4.79
N VAL A 54 -9.28 -8.34 4.83
CA VAL A 54 -7.93 -8.86 5.04
C VAL A 54 -7.50 -9.66 3.82
N SER A 55 -6.31 -9.34 3.33
CA SER A 55 -5.65 -10.05 2.25
C SER A 55 -4.30 -10.59 2.70
N THR A 56 -3.86 -11.68 2.08
CA THR A 56 -2.52 -12.24 2.28
C THR A 56 -1.81 -12.42 0.94
N VAL A 57 -0.53 -12.08 0.91
CA VAL A 57 0.35 -12.24 -0.25
C VAL A 57 1.43 -13.25 0.12
N GLU A 58 1.51 -14.33 -0.65
CA GLU A 58 2.48 -15.42 -0.44
C GLU A 58 3.41 -15.55 -1.65
N LYS A 59 2.86 -15.77 -2.84
CA LYS A 59 3.65 -15.99 -4.06
C LYS A 59 4.19 -14.69 -4.67
N ASP A 60 3.42 -13.62 -4.54
CA ASP A 60 3.67 -12.36 -5.22
C ASP A 60 4.39 -11.32 -4.33
N ILE A 61 4.97 -11.72 -3.19
CA ILE A 61 5.65 -10.77 -2.28
C ILE A 61 6.79 -10.05 -3.02
N LYS A 62 7.56 -10.76 -3.85
CA LYS A 62 8.62 -10.14 -4.68
C LYS A 62 8.05 -9.13 -5.66
N LYS A 63 6.90 -9.42 -6.27
CA LYS A 63 6.23 -8.53 -7.21
C LYS A 63 5.66 -7.29 -6.50
N LEU A 64 5.09 -7.46 -5.31
CA LEU A 64 4.66 -6.34 -4.46
C LEU A 64 5.84 -5.42 -4.14
N MET A 65 6.97 -5.99 -3.72
CA MET A 65 8.19 -5.25 -3.45
C MET A 65 8.69 -4.49 -4.70
N GLU A 66 8.70 -5.13 -5.88
CA GLU A 66 9.07 -4.49 -7.14
C GLU A 66 8.15 -3.31 -7.50
N ILE A 67 6.84 -3.46 -7.31
CA ILE A 67 5.85 -2.38 -7.52
C ILE A 67 6.20 -1.19 -6.62
N LEU A 68 6.37 -1.42 -5.32
CA LEU A 68 6.66 -0.36 -4.35
C LEU A 68 7.98 0.35 -4.66
N VAL A 69 9.03 -0.41 -5.00
CA VAL A 69 10.34 0.14 -5.39
C VAL A 69 10.24 0.97 -6.68
N ASN A 70 9.41 0.57 -7.64
CA ASN A 70 9.21 1.34 -8.86
C ASN A 70 8.42 2.63 -8.60
N TRP A 71 7.47 2.62 -7.66
CA TRP A 71 6.81 3.84 -7.18
C TRP A 71 7.79 4.76 -6.46
N GLN A 72 8.65 4.24 -5.59
CA GLN A 72 9.72 5.04 -4.94
C GLN A 72 10.59 5.74 -5.99
N LYS A 73 11.06 5.03 -7.02
CA LYS A 73 11.84 5.61 -8.12
C LYS A 73 11.08 6.69 -8.87
N SER A 74 9.76 6.51 -9.05
CA SER A 74 8.91 7.47 -9.76
C SER A 74 8.72 8.74 -8.93
N PHE A 75 8.45 8.61 -7.64
CA PHE A 75 8.28 9.73 -6.72
C PHE A 75 9.58 10.51 -6.48
N GLU A 76 10.74 9.84 -6.51
CA GLU A 76 12.04 10.50 -6.36
C GLU A 76 12.31 11.55 -7.45
N LEU A 77 11.72 11.38 -8.64
CA LEU A 77 11.83 12.31 -9.77
C LEU A 77 10.89 13.52 -9.65
N LEU A 78 9.98 13.53 -8.68
CA LEU A 78 8.99 14.59 -8.49
C LEU A 78 9.49 15.68 -7.51
N PRO A 79 8.85 16.86 -7.52
CA PRO A 79 9.11 17.92 -6.54
C PRO A 79 8.88 17.44 -5.10
N ASP A 80 9.35 18.22 -4.12
CA ASP A 80 9.23 17.86 -2.70
C ASP A 80 7.79 17.85 -2.19
N THR A 81 6.88 18.55 -2.87
CA THR A 81 5.44 18.46 -2.66
C THR A 81 4.76 17.85 -3.87
N ILE A 82 3.90 16.87 -3.64
CA ILE A 82 3.28 16.07 -4.68
C ILE A 82 1.77 16.13 -4.47
N ASP A 83 1.06 16.46 -5.54
CA ASP A 83 -0.40 16.41 -5.57
C ASP A 83 -0.83 15.03 -6.10
N ILE A 84 -1.51 14.26 -5.25
CA ILE A 84 -2.04 12.92 -5.55
C ILE A 84 -3.57 12.89 -5.47
N SER A 85 -4.23 14.01 -5.74
CA SER A 85 -5.69 14.13 -5.67
C SER A 85 -6.44 13.03 -6.45
N THR A 86 -7.14 12.15 -5.73
CA THR A 86 -8.03 11.12 -6.31
C THR A 86 -9.52 11.41 -6.08
N SER A 87 -9.83 12.27 -5.11
CA SER A 87 -11.20 12.58 -4.68
C SER A 87 -11.80 13.79 -5.39
N ILE A 88 -13.11 13.75 -5.62
CA ILE A 88 -13.89 14.83 -6.24
C ILE A 88 -14.96 15.30 -5.25
N ASP A 89 -15.10 16.61 -5.09
CA ASP A 89 -16.19 17.21 -4.34
C ASP A 89 -17.51 16.96 -5.09
N SER A 90 -18.41 16.22 -4.45
CA SER A 90 -19.70 15.85 -5.06
C SER A 90 -20.65 17.02 -5.36
N GLN A 91 -20.45 18.18 -4.73
CA GLN A 91 -21.28 19.37 -4.90
C GLN A 91 -20.73 20.28 -6.01
N THR A 92 -19.41 20.44 -6.08
CA THR A 92 -18.78 21.34 -7.05
C THR A 92 -18.26 20.63 -8.30
N GLY A 93 -17.99 19.33 -8.21
CA GLY A 93 -17.34 18.54 -9.25
C GLY A 93 -15.83 18.80 -9.37
N GLU A 94 -15.25 19.58 -8.47
CA GLU A 94 -13.83 19.91 -8.47
C GLU A 94 -13.01 18.85 -7.72
N ALA A 95 -11.76 18.64 -8.14
CA ALA A 95 -10.83 17.77 -7.43
C ALA A 95 -10.55 18.35 -6.04
N ILE A 96 -10.57 17.51 -5.01
CA ILE A 96 -10.18 17.87 -3.66
C ILE A 96 -8.66 17.75 -3.57
N PRO A 97 -7.91 18.87 -3.38
CA PRO A 97 -6.45 18.83 -3.35
C PRO A 97 -5.93 17.92 -2.24
N CYS A 98 -5.08 16.97 -2.61
CA CYS A 98 -4.40 16.08 -1.69
C CYS A 98 -2.88 16.19 -1.87
N ILE A 99 -2.26 17.06 -1.08
CA ILE A 99 -0.85 17.44 -1.21
C ILE A 99 -0.04 16.77 -0.12
N TYR A 100 0.93 15.96 -0.53
CA TYR A 100 1.85 15.25 0.35
C TYR A 100 3.26 15.82 0.26
N GLN A 101 4.02 15.68 1.35
CA GLN A 101 5.47 15.78 1.28
C GLN A 101 6.00 14.49 0.66
N LYS A 102 6.87 14.59 -0.35
CA LYS A 102 7.55 13.45 -0.98
C LYS A 102 8.19 12.55 0.07
N LYS A 103 8.81 13.13 1.10
CA LYS A 103 9.44 12.39 2.20
C LYS A 103 8.46 11.44 2.90
N ASP A 104 7.21 11.84 3.08
CA ASP A 104 6.22 11.04 3.81
C ASP A 104 5.77 9.84 2.97
N ILE A 105 5.50 10.06 1.68
CA ILE A 105 5.25 8.97 0.71
C ILE A 105 6.43 7.99 0.69
N MET A 106 7.66 8.51 0.59
CA MET A 106 8.85 7.67 0.54
C MET A 106 9.04 6.85 1.82
N ASN A 107 8.71 7.41 2.98
CA ASN A 107 8.78 6.68 4.25
C ASN A 107 7.79 5.50 4.28
N GLN A 108 6.52 5.74 3.90
CA GLN A 108 5.49 4.69 3.86
C GLN A 108 5.89 3.55 2.92
N LEU A 109 6.31 3.88 1.69
CA LEU A 109 6.77 2.87 0.73
C LEU A 109 7.99 2.10 1.24
N THR A 110 8.94 2.78 1.88
CA THR A 110 10.15 2.14 2.43
C THR A 110 9.82 1.14 3.54
N GLN A 111 8.92 1.52 4.45
CA GLN A 111 8.50 0.64 5.54
C GLN A 111 7.85 -0.65 5.00
N ILE A 112 6.98 -0.53 4.00
CA ILE A 112 6.28 -1.69 3.42
C ILE A 112 7.25 -2.57 2.60
N VAL A 113 8.21 -1.97 1.90
CA VAL A 113 9.31 -2.73 1.26
C VAL A 113 10.08 -3.54 2.29
N SER A 114 10.44 -2.96 3.44
CA SER A 114 11.12 -3.68 4.51
C SER A 114 10.27 -4.82 5.12
N ILE A 115 8.94 -4.67 5.18
CA ILE A 115 8.04 -5.78 5.55
C ILE A 115 8.10 -6.91 4.53
N CYS A 116 8.10 -6.59 3.24
CA CYS A 116 8.21 -7.59 2.17
C CYS A 116 9.55 -8.35 2.23
N GLU A 117 10.66 -7.63 2.45
CA GLU A 117 12.00 -8.23 2.60
C GLU A 117 12.03 -9.22 3.77
N LYS A 118 11.58 -8.78 4.96
CA LYS A 118 11.52 -9.64 6.15
C LYS A 118 10.61 -10.84 5.97
N ALA A 119 9.44 -10.67 5.35
CA ALA A 119 8.51 -11.77 5.08
C ALA A 119 9.17 -12.85 4.19
N ILE A 120 9.93 -12.42 3.16
CA ILE A 120 10.70 -13.34 2.31
C ILE A 120 11.79 -14.07 3.12
N GLU A 121 12.54 -13.35 3.95
CA GLU A 121 13.62 -13.94 4.78
C GLU A 121 13.08 -14.98 5.79
N MET A 122 11.88 -14.74 6.31
CA MET A 122 11.25 -15.59 7.33
C MET A 122 10.41 -16.73 6.75
N ASP A 123 10.28 -16.83 5.41
CA ASP A 123 9.33 -17.73 4.73
C ASP A 123 7.89 -17.54 5.24
N LYS A 124 7.47 -16.27 5.33
CA LYS A 124 6.18 -15.82 5.82
C LYS A 124 5.41 -15.05 4.76
N ARG A 125 4.11 -14.92 4.98
CA ARG A 125 3.21 -14.11 4.13
C ARG A 125 3.18 -12.67 4.60
N VAL A 126 2.91 -11.77 3.67
CA VAL A 126 2.50 -10.40 4.01
C VAL A 126 0.99 -10.39 4.20
N VAL A 127 0.53 -9.82 5.31
CA VAL A 127 -0.88 -9.58 5.61
C VAL A 127 -1.17 -8.10 5.34
N VAL A 128 -2.27 -7.83 4.64
CA VAL A 128 -2.74 -6.49 4.31
C VAL A 128 -4.12 -6.31 4.91
N PHE A 129 -4.28 -5.30 5.75
CA PHE A 129 -5.55 -4.89 6.34
C PHE A 129 -6.05 -3.67 5.58
N GLY A 130 -7.22 -3.79 4.95
CA GLY A 130 -7.97 -2.68 4.38
C GLY A 130 -8.70 -1.85 5.45
N LEU A 131 -9.55 -0.94 4.99
CA LEU A 131 -10.24 0.07 5.79
C LEU A 131 -11.44 -0.46 6.58
#